data_AF-A0A382JPV4-F1
#
_entry.id   AF-A0A382JPV4-F1
#
_cell.length_a   1.000
_cell.length_b   1.000
_cell.length_c   1.000
_cell.angle_alpha   90.00
_cell.angle_beta   90.00
_cell.angle_gamma   90.00
#
_symmetry.space_group_name_H-M   'P 1'
#
loop_
_entity.id
_entity.type
_entity.pdbx_description
1 polymer ?
#
loop_
_entity_poly.entity_id
_entity_poly.type
_entity_poly.pdbx_seq_one_letter_code
_entity_poly.pdbx_strand_id
1 'polypeptide(L)'
;MINKYNLQIDPSLFSFVNDEALVGTNINQEYFWEGFSSIVNQFQPINKLLLDKRHQIQSQLNNWNKKNKGKEISIQEQKEYLQEI
;
A
#
# COMPACT_ATOMS: atom_id res chain seq x y z
N MET A 1 -13.46 -5.48 -19.02
CA MET A 1 -12.05 -5.19 -18.64
C MET A 1 -11.29 -4.80 -19.88
N ILE A 2 -10.54 -3.71 -19.82
CA ILE A 2 -9.62 -3.27 -20.87
C ILE A 2 -8.21 -3.72 -20.47
N ASN A 3 -7.52 -4.40 -21.37
CA ASN A 3 -6.14 -4.82 -21.15
C ASN A 3 -5.20 -3.76 -21.74
N LYS A 4 -4.31 -3.22 -20.92
CA LYS A 4 -3.33 -2.23 -21.34
C LYS A 4 -2.02 -2.49 -20.62
N TYR A 5 -0.96 -2.81 -21.38
CA TYR A 5 0.30 -3.32 -20.81
C TYR A 5 0.03 -4.48 -19.83
N ASN A 6 0.57 -4.40 -18.61
CA ASN A 6 0.37 -5.41 -17.56
C ASN A 6 -0.86 -5.13 -16.67
N LEU A 7 -1.79 -4.27 -17.10
CA LEU A 7 -2.96 -3.88 -16.34
C LEU A 7 -4.24 -4.44 -16.95
N GLN A 8 -5.16 -4.84 -16.07
CA GLN A 8 -6.56 -5.05 -16.40
C GLN A 8 -7.36 -3.93 -15.74
N ILE A 9 -7.96 -3.08 -16.56
CA ILE A 9 -8.57 -1.82 -16.14
C ILE A 9 -10.09 -1.91 -16.31
N ASP A 10 -10.83 -1.35 -15.36
CA ASP A 10 -12.28 -1.19 -15.51
C ASP A 10 -12.57 -0.24 -16.69
N PRO A 11 -13.50 -0.58 -17.61
CA PRO A 11 -13.79 0.26 -18.77
C PRO A 11 -14.23 1.69 -18.40
N SER A 12 -15.01 1.86 -17.32
CA SER A 12 -15.49 3.17 -16.88
C SER A 12 -14.33 4.04 -16.41
N LEU A 13 -13.39 3.45 -15.66
CA LEU A 13 -12.18 4.14 -15.22
C LEU A 13 -11.28 4.51 -16.41
N PHE A 14 -11.10 3.60 -17.37
CA PHE A 14 -10.27 3.86 -18.55
C PHE A 14 -10.82 5.02 -19.38
N SER A 15 -12.14 5.03 -19.66
CA SER A 15 -12.81 6.14 -20.36
C SER A 15 -12.70 7.44 -19.58
N PHE A 16 -13.02 7.44 -18.28
CA PHE A 16 -12.89 8.64 -17.44
C PHE A 16 -11.48 9.25 -17.50
N VAL A 17 -10.43 8.43 -17.35
CA VAL A 17 -9.06 8.93 -17.38
C VAL A 17 -8.72 9.53 -18.75
N ASN A 18 -9.10 8.84 -19.83
CA ASN A 18 -8.72 9.22 -21.19
C ASN A 18 -9.50 10.41 -21.76
N ASP A 19 -10.79 10.45 -21.49
CA ASP A 19 -11.73 11.37 -22.12
C ASP A 19 -12.05 12.58 -21.24
N GLU A 20 -11.75 12.50 -19.93
CA GLU A 20 -12.00 13.58 -18.97
C GLU A 20 -10.72 14.02 -18.24
N ALA A 21 -10.03 13.12 -17.56
CA ALA A 21 -8.94 13.51 -16.64
C ALA A 21 -7.64 13.94 -17.36
N LEU A 22 -7.30 13.32 -18.49
CA LEU A 22 -6.11 13.67 -19.26
C LEU A 22 -6.30 14.90 -20.16
N VAL A 23 -7.55 15.28 -20.44
CA VAL A 23 -7.85 16.43 -21.30
C VAL A 23 -7.31 17.71 -20.69
N GLY A 24 -6.53 18.47 -21.47
CA GLY A 24 -5.90 19.73 -21.01
C GLY A 24 -4.58 19.55 -20.23
N THR A 25 -4.12 18.33 -20.00
CA THR A 25 -2.86 18.07 -19.26
C THR A 25 -1.62 18.04 -20.16
N ASN A 26 -1.78 18.00 -21.48
CA ASN A 26 -0.73 17.72 -22.48
C ASN A 26 -0.03 16.35 -22.31
N ILE A 27 -0.59 15.44 -21.51
CA ILE A 27 -0.08 14.08 -21.32
C ILE A 27 -0.77 13.15 -22.33
N ASN A 28 0.03 12.37 -23.06
CA ASN A 28 -0.47 11.35 -23.98
C ASN A 28 -0.97 10.12 -23.21
N GLN A 29 -2.09 9.53 -23.66
CA GLN A 29 -2.69 8.33 -23.05
C GLN A 29 -1.73 7.13 -22.97
N GLU A 30 -1.00 6.81 -24.03
CA GLU A 30 0.01 5.73 -24.04
C GLU A 30 1.09 5.99 -23.00
N TYR A 31 1.64 7.20 -22.99
CA TYR A 31 2.67 7.58 -22.01
C TYR A 31 2.17 7.46 -20.57
N PHE A 32 0.93 7.89 -20.31
CA PHE A 32 0.30 7.75 -19.00
C PHE A 32 0.16 6.28 -18.58
N TRP A 33 -0.45 5.45 -19.43
CA TRP A 33 -0.75 4.06 -19.08
C TRP A 33 0.51 3.17 -18.99
N GLU A 34 1.52 3.44 -19.81
CA GLU A 34 2.84 2.78 -19.71
C GLU A 34 3.54 3.14 -18.41
N GLY A 35 3.58 4.45 -18.09
CA GLY A 35 4.18 4.95 -16.86
C GLY A 35 3.46 4.41 -15.62
N PHE A 36 2.13 4.44 -15.63
CA PHE A 36 1.32 3.89 -14.55
C PHE A 36 1.54 2.38 -14.37
N SER A 37 1.54 1.60 -15.47
CA SER A 37 1.83 0.17 -15.40
C SER A 37 3.21 -0.10 -14.81
N SER A 38 4.22 0.69 -15.20
CA SER A 38 5.59 0.57 -14.70
C SER A 38 5.68 0.85 -13.20
N ILE A 39 5.05 1.92 -12.73
CA ILE A 39 4.97 2.29 -11.31
C ILE A 39 4.27 1.17 -10.51
N VAL A 40 3.13 0.68 -11.00
CA VAL A 40 2.41 -0.42 -10.32
C VAL A 40 3.30 -1.66 -10.21
N ASN A 41 3.96 -2.07 -11.30
CA ASN A 41 4.82 -3.25 -11.27
C ASN A 41 6.01 -3.10 -10.31
N GLN A 42 6.59 -1.89 -10.21
CA GLN A 42 7.71 -1.62 -9.32
C GLN A 42 7.28 -1.57 -7.84
N PHE A 43 6.18 -0.89 -7.53
CA PHE A 43 5.82 -0.58 -6.15
C PHE A 43 4.79 -1.54 -5.54
N GLN A 44 4.06 -2.32 -6.33
CA GLN A 44 3.11 -3.30 -5.79
C GLN A 44 3.77 -4.31 -4.84
N PRO A 45 4.96 -4.90 -5.15
CA PRO A 45 5.61 -5.81 -4.22
C PRO A 45 6.03 -5.11 -2.92
N ILE A 46 6.51 -3.88 -3.01
CA ILE A 46 6.93 -3.07 -1.85
C ILE A 46 5.72 -2.75 -0.97
N ASN A 47 4.60 -2.33 -1.57
CA ASN A 47 3.36 -2.05 -0.83
C ASN A 47 2.85 -3.30 -0.10
N LYS A 48 2.95 -4.49 -0.73
CA LYS A 48 2.61 -5.75 -0.08
C LYS A 48 3.51 -6.03 1.12
N LEU A 49 4.82 -5.85 0.97
CA LEU A 49 5.78 -6.02 2.08
C LEU A 49 5.51 -5.06 3.24
N LEU A 50 5.11 -3.81 2.96
CA LEU A 50 4.76 -2.84 4.00
C LEU A 50 3.49 -3.25 4.77
N LEU A 51 2.49 -3.78 4.08
CA LEU A 51 1.31 -4.35 4.72
C LEU A 51 1.67 -5.54 5.60
N ASP A 52 2.54 -6.44 5.11
CA ASP A 52 3.03 -7.58 5.88
C ASP A 52 3.81 -7.13 7.12
N LYS A 53 4.68 -6.12 7.01
CA LYS A 53 5.39 -5.54 8.17
C LYS A 53 4.41 -4.94 9.18
N ARG A 54 3.35 -4.25 8.73
CA ARG A 54 2.28 -3.77 9.63
C ARG A 54 1.61 -4.92 10.37
N HIS A 55 1.30 -6.02 9.69
CA HIS A 55 0.72 -7.21 10.32
C HIS A 55 1.67 -7.85 11.34
N GLN A 56 2.96 -7.91 11.04
CA GLN A 56 3.99 -8.44 11.96
C GLN A 56 4.08 -7.60 13.24
N ILE A 57 4.22 -6.28 13.11
CA ILE A 57 4.26 -5.36 14.26
C ILE A 57 3.01 -5.54 15.13
N GLN A 58 1.82 -5.55 14.50
CA GLN A 58 0.57 -5.71 15.24
C GLN A 58 0.48 -7.08 15.94
N SER A 59 0.94 -8.15 15.31
CA SER A 59 0.96 -9.49 15.90
C SER A 59 1.89 -9.56 17.11
N GLN A 60 3.09 -8.99 17.00
CA GLN A 60 4.05 -8.88 18.10
C GLN A 60 3.45 -8.11 19.27
N LEU A 61 2.90 -6.92 19.01
CA LEU A 61 2.25 -6.09 20.02
C LEU A 61 1.06 -6.80 20.69
N ASN A 62 0.22 -7.48 19.91
CA ASN A 62 -0.91 -8.25 20.44
C ASN A 62 -0.43 -9.36 21.38
N ASN A 63 0.63 -10.07 21.01
CA ASN A 63 1.18 -11.15 21.82
C ASN A 63 1.82 -10.63 23.12
N TRP A 64 2.55 -9.52 23.04
CA TRP A 64 3.12 -8.87 24.23
C TRP A 64 2.02 -8.37 25.18
N ASN A 65 0.98 -7.71 24.67
CA ASN A 65 -0.17 -7.29 25.47
C ASN A 65 -0.89 -8.47 26.12
N LYS A 66 -1.10 -9.58 25.40
CA LYS A 66 -1.69 -10.80 25.97
C LYS A 66 -0.84 -11.38 27.10
N LYS A 67 0.49 -11.45 26.94
CA LYS A 67 1.43 -11.97 27.94
C LYS A 67 1.53 -11.09 29.19
N ASN A 68 1.29 -9.79 29.05
CA ASN A 68 1.37 -8.83 30.15
C ASN A 68 0.00 -8.38 30.67
N LYS A 69 -1.08 -9.08 30.27
CA LYS A 69 -2.43 -8.79 30.74
C LYS A 69 -2.49 -8.85 32.27
N GLY A 70 -2.98 -7.77 32.89
CA GLY A 70 -3.15 -7.68 34.34
C GLY A 70 -1.86 -7.36 35.12
N LYS A 71 -0.72 -7.19 34.44
CA LYS A 71 0.50 -6.67 35.07
C LYS A 71 0.46 -5.14 35.04
N GLU A 72 1.00 -4.50 36.08
CA GLU A 72 1.38 -3.10 35.99
C GLU A 72 2.60 -3.01 35.07
N ILE A 73 2.44 -2.35 33.94
CA ILE A 73 3.54 -2.10 32.99
C ILE A 73 3.86 -0.62 33.04
N SER A 74 5.13 -0.29 33.25
CA SER A 74 5.58 1.09 33.19
C SER A 74 5.61 1.59 31.73
N ILE A 75 5.48 2.90 31.55
CA ILE A 75 5.62 3.53 30.22
C ILE A 75 7.00 3.24 29.62
N GLN A 76 8.03 3.12 30.46
CA GLN A 76 9.40 2.82 30.02
C GLN A 76 9.50 1.42 29.40
N GLU A 77 8.96 0.39 30.07
CA GLU A 77 8.95 -0.98 29.54
C GLU A 77 8.14 -1.09 28.24
N GLN A 78 7.01 -0.40 28.14
CA GLN A 78 6.23 -0.37 26.91
C GLN A 78 7.02 0.30 25.77
N LYS A 79 7.70 1.42 26.06
CA LYS A 79 8.49 2.14 25.07
C LYS A 79 9.67 1.31 24.56
N GLU A 80 10.37 0.63 25.45
CA GLU A 80 11.49 -0.26 25.10
C GLU A 80 11.00 -1.37 24.16
N TYR A 81 9.88 -2.00 24.48
CA TYR A 81 9.30 -3.03 23.62
C TYR A 81 8.88 -2.50 22.24
N LEU A 82 8.26 -1.31 22.18
CA LEU A 82 7.87 -0.70 20.91
C LEU A 82 9.07 -0.29 20.04
N GLN A 83 10.23 0.00 20.65
CA GLN A 83 11.46 0.31 19.92
C GLN A 83 12.16 -0.95 19.40
N GLU A 84 11.88 -2.13 19.98
CA GLU A 84 12.46 -3.41 19.57
C GLU A 84 11.81 -3.98 18.28
N ILE A 85 10.52 -3.71 18.04
CA ILE A 85 9.70 -4.34 16.97
C ILE A 85 9.57 -3.51 15.69
#